data_AF-A0A2S9GR14-F1
#
_entry.id   AF-A0A2S9GR14-F1
#
_cell.length_a   1.000
_cell.length_b   1.000
_cell.length_c   1.000
_cell.angle_alpha   90.00
_cell.angle_beta   90.00
_cell.angle_gamma   90.00
#
_symmetry.space_group_name_H-M   'P 1'
#
loop_
_entity.id
_entity.type
_entity.pdbx_description
1 polymer ?
#
loop_
_entity_poly.entity_id
_entity_poly.type
_entity_poly.pdbx_seq_one_letter_code
_entity_poly.pdbx_strand_id
1 'polypeptide(L)' 'LFNSVPKYVASRGRPDLSWSGSTQLGPDLAGAVREVRDRHEHVKVAGSLNLVQTLLREKLFDRLDLWVHP' A
#
# COMPACT_ATOMS: atom_id res chain seq x y z
N LEU A 1 9.85 -13.72 -7.65
CA LEU A 1 8.44 -13.29 -7.71
C LEU A 1 8.27 -11.81 -7.34
N PHE A 2 8.64 -11.37 -6.14
CA PHE A 2 8.38 -9.98 -5.71
C PHE A 2 9.00 -8.89 -6.60
N ASN A 3 10.11 -9.14 -7.29
CA ASN A 3 10.72 -8.17 -8.20
C ASN A 3 9.88 -7.88 -9.46
N SER A 4 8.98 -8.78 -9.86
CA SER A 4 8.07 -8.55 -11.00
C SER A 4 6.76 -7.86 -10.59
N VAL A 5 6.52 -7.64 -9.29
CA VAL A 5 5.31 -7.01 -8.79
C VAL A 5 5.58 -5.51 -8.54
N PRO A 6 4.77 -4.58 -9.09
CA PRO A 6 4.87 -3.16 -8.76
C PRO A 6 4.73 -2.90 -7.26
N LYS A 7 5.51 -1.96 -6.73
CA LYS A 7 5.51 -1.61 -5.30
C LYS A 7 5.14 -0.16 -5.14
N TYR A 8 4.13 0.09 -4.31
CA TYR A 8 3.69 1.43 -3.98
C TYR A 8 4.09 1.74 -2.54
N VAL A 9 4.95 2.74 -2.37
CA VAL A 9 5.54 3.08 -1.08
C VAL A 9 4.83 4.29 -0.49
N ALA A 10 4.06 4.09 0.58
CA ALA A 10 3.52 5.18 1.38
C ALA A 10 4.60 5.68 2.35
N SER A 11 5.05 6.92 2.19
CA SER A 11 6.03 7.54 3.08
C SER A 11 5.78 9.03 3.22
N ARG A 12 6.04 9.56 4.43
CA ARG A 12 6.04 11.01 4.72
C ARG A 12 7.38 11.68 4.35
N GLY A 13 8.43 10.89 4.14
CA GLY A 13 9.77 11.37 3.78
C GLY A 13 10.07 11.16 2.31
N ARG A 14 11.36 11.17 1.96
CA ARG A 14 11.87 10.85 0.62
C ARG A 14 12.79 9.62 0.72
N PRO A 15 12.23 8.41 0.87
CA PRO A 15 13.05 7.21 0.94
C PRO A 15 13.76 6.97 -0.39
N ASP A 16 14.95 6.39 -0.34
CA ASP A 16 15.55 5.78 -1.51
C ASP A 16 14.70 4.56 -1.94
N LEU A 17 14.38 4.49 -3.23
CA LEU A 17 13.51 3.47 -3.82
C LEU A 17 14.33 2.43 -4.60
N SER A 18 15.39 1.92 -3.97
CA SER A 18 16.33 0.98 -4.60
C SER A 18 15.72 -0.36 -5.02
N TRP A 19 14.56 -0.73 -4.46
CA TRP A 19 13.88 -1.95 -4.87
C TRP A 19 13.14 -1.76 -6.21
N SER A 20 13.54 -2.53 -7.22
CA SER A 20 12.96 -2.50 -8.56
C SER A 20 11.42 -2.53 -8.57
N GLY A 21 10.84 -1.64 -9.40
CA GLY A 21 9.41 -1.45 -9.55
C GLY A 21 8.74 -0.65 -8.42
N SER A 22 9.53 0.03 -7.58
CA SER A 22 9.00 0.90 -6.52
C SER A 22 8.62 2.28 -7.03
N THR A 23 7.49 2.79 -6.55
CA THR A 23 7.00 4.15 -6.80
C THR A 23 6.47 4.69 -5.48
N GLN A 24 6.92 5.88 -5.08
CA GLN A 24 6.40 6.53 -3.89
C GLN A 24 5.00 7.10 -4.19
N LEU A 25 4.04 6.83 -3.29
CA LEU A 25 2.71 7.43 -3.34
C LEU A 25 2.79 8.91 -2.95
N GLY A 26 1.96 9.73 -3.62
CA GLY A 26 1.89 11.17 -3.41
C GLY A 26 1.30 11.57 -2.05
N PRO A 27 1.24 12.89 -1.76
CA PRO A 27 0.75 13.41 -0.49
C PRO A 27 -0.74 13.17 -0.26
N ASP A 28 -1.55 13.07 -1.32
CA ASP A 28 -2.91 12.54 -1.25
C ASP A 28 -2.87 11.01 -1.29
N LEU A 29 -2.70 10.41 -0.12
CA LEU A 29 -2.62 8.97 0.01
C LEU A 29 -3.92 8.28 -0.42
N ALA A 30 -5.08 8.83 -0.05
CA ALA A 30 -6.37 8.19 -0.32
C ALA A 30 -6.69 8.21 -1.81
N GLY A 31 -6.44 9.33 -2.50
CA GLY A 31 -6.54 9.41 -3.96
C GLY A 31 -5.60 8.43 -4.66
N ALA A 32 -4.32 8.43 -4.28
CA ALA A 32 -3.33 7.56 -4.90
C ALA A 32 -3.62 6.07 -4.70
N VAL A 33 -4.18 5.68 -3.54
CA VAL A 33 -4.58 4.28 -3.30
C VAL A 33 -5.81 3.89 -4.14
N ARG A 34 -6.77 4.79 -4.36
CA ARG A 34 -7.89 4.53 -5.28
C ARG A 34 -7.40 4.30 -6.71
N GLU A 35 -6.46 5.11 -7.20
CA GLU A 35 -5.86 4.90 -8.51
C GLU A 35 -5.12 3.56 -8.62
N VAL A 36 -4.43 3.14 -7.56
CA VAL A 36 -3.78 1.82 -7.51
C VAL A 36 -4.83 0.71 -7.55
N ARG A 37 -5.94 0.86 -6.84
CA ARG A 37 -7.07 -0.09 -6.85
C ARG A 37 -7.74 -0.16 -8.22
N ASP A 38 -7.90 0.95 -8.92
CA ASP A 38 -8.50 0.96 -10.25
C ASP A 38 -7.58 0.34 -11.32
N ARG A 39 -6.26 0.39 -11.09
CA ARG A 39 -5.26 -0.18 -12.01
C ARG A 39 -5.05 -1.69 -11.86
N HIS A 40 -5.29 -2.24 -10.66
CA HIS A 40 -4.93 -3.62 -10.32
C HIS A 40 -6.11 -4.38 -9.71
N GLU A 41 -6.35 -5.60 -10.20
CA GLU A 41 -7.42 -6.46 -9.68
C GLU A 41 -7.19 -6.87 -8.22
N HIS A 42 -5.93 -7.13 -7.85
CA HIS A 42 -5.55 -7.59 -6.51
C HIS A 42 -4.37 -6.78 -5.95
N VAL A 43 -4.60 -6.12 -4.81
CA VAL A 43 -3.59 -5.34 -4.09
C VAL A 43 -3.41 -5.93 -2.70
N LYS A 44 -2.16 -6.11 -2.27
CA LYS A 44 -1.82 -6.54 -0.91
C LYS A 44 -1.10 -5.42 -0.19
N VAL A 45 -1.54 -5.13 1.04
CA VAL A 45 -0.90 -4.17 1.93
C VAL A 45 0.04 -4.92 2.84
N ALA A 46 1.35 -4.71 2.66
CA ALA A 46 2.38 -5.34 3.51
C ALA A 46 2.49 -4.68 4.90
N GLY A 47 1.81 -3.56 5.13
CA GLY A 47 1.96 -2.69 6.30
C GLY A 47 2.38 -1.28 5.87
N SER A 48 2.76 -0.38 6.77
CA SER A 48 2.89 -0.53 8.23
C SER A 48 1.55 -0.45 8.97
N LEU A 49 1.56 -0.66 10.29
CA LEU A 49 0.35 -0.53 11.12
C LEU A 49 -0.28 0.87 11.01
N ASN A 50 0.53 1.93 10.92
CA ASN A 50 -0.02 3.28 10.73
C ASN A 50 -0.68 3.43 9.35
N LEU A 51 -0.10 2.84 8.29
CA LEU A 51 -0.76 2.81 6.98
C LEU A 51 -2.08 2.04 7.06
N VAL A 52 -2.10 0.87 7.68
CA VAL A 52 -3.31 0.06 7.85
C VAL A 52 -4.40 0.85 8.59
N GLN A 53 -4.06 1.55 9.68
CA GLN A 53 -5.01 2.39 10.42
C GLN A 53 -5.58 3.51 9.55
N THR A 54 -4.76 4.17 8.72
CA THR A 54 -5.23 5.19 7.79
C THR A 54 -6.18 4.61 6.75
N LEU A 55 -5.82 3.49 6.11
CA LEU A 55 -6.66 2.85 5.10
C LEU A 55 -7.99 2.33 5.67
N LEU A 56 -8.01 1.85 6.91
CA LEU A 56 -9.24 1.48 7.61
C LEU A 56 -10.15 2.70 7.84
N ARG A 57 -9.60 3.82 8.31
CA ARG A 57 -10.33 5.07 8.53
C ARG A 57 -10.95 5.59 7.24
N GLU A 58 -10.21 5.50 6.14
CA GLU A 58 -10.64 5.90 4.79
C GLU A 58 -11.54 4.85 4.10
N LYS A 59 -11.81 3.71 4.75
CA LYS A 59 -12.60 2.59 4.21
C LYS A 59 -12.06 2.05 2.88
N LEU A 60 -10.74 1.95 2.76
CA LEU A 60 -10.02 1.53 1.56
C LEU A 60 -9.59 0.05 1.57
N PHE A 61 -10.08 -0.74 2.52
CA PHE A 61 -9.92 -2.19 2.51
C PHE A 61 -11.21 -2.86 2.06
N ASP A 62 -11.12 -3.73 1.05
CA ASP A 62 -12.21 -4.62 0.65
C ASP A 62 -12.22 -5.93 1.49
N ARG A 63 -11.04 -6.42 1.92
CA ARG A 63 -10.87 -7.64 2.73
C ARG A 63 -9.73 -7.50 3.73
N LEU A 64 -9.92 -8.03 4.93
CA LEU A 64 -8.88 -8.20 5.95
C LEU A 64 -8.63 -9.68 6.22
N ASP A 65 -7.44 -10.15 5.88
CA ASP A 65 -6.97 -11.51 6.19
C ASP A 65 -6.24 -11.45 7.55
N LEU A 66 -6.91 -11.82 8.65
CA LEU A 66 -6.36 -11.72 10.01
C LEU A 66 -5.75 -13.05 10.46
N TRP A 67 -4.47 -13.01 10.82
CA TRP A 67 -3.73 -14.15 11.34
C TRP A 67 -3.47 -13.89 12.82
N VAL A 68 -4.14 -14.65 13.69
CA VAL A 68 -4.07 -14.48 15.14
C VAL A 68 -3.11 -15.52 15.70
N HIS A 69 -2.01 -15.04 16.30
CA HIS A 69 -1.08 -15.85 17.08
C HIS A 69 -1.53 -15.83 18.55
N PRO A 70 -1.29 -16.88 19.35
CA PRO A 70 -0.94 -16.69 20.75
C PRO A 70 0.35 -15.88 20.84
#